data_AF-A0A915Q1Y1-F1
#
_entry.id   AF-A0A915Q1Y1-F1
#
_cell.length_a   1.000
_cell.length_b   1.000
_cell.length_c   1.000
_cell.angle_alpha   90.00
_cell.angle_beta   90.00
_cell.angle_gamma   90.00
#
_symmetry.space_group_name_H-M   'P 1'
#
loop_
_entity.id
_entity.type
_entity.pdbx_description
1 polymer ?
#
loop_
_entity_poly.entity_id
_entity_poly.type
_entity_poly.pdbx_seq_one_letter_code
_entity_poly.pdbx_strand_id
1 'polypeptide(L)'
;MLKSSDESLQEWPCSDRLVEALALSRFDICYTMPGLKSNVDLPDLMANTLEQKLNKTIVRPSVPRDMSGVHLLINDGHLRAAVNLTAELLTKVNQGFGMAGQPSSNTEYSFKVWACRLQLLMVLKLYTLLNDELLPFEELDAPDLFYQYYPMLYPGGPKGSMVLFSMRLIHAEALRFTSNPWAALERIDRLEKNVNKVLDNSVNRSEYSLKIWNDRLLAVQKMRARSLFFLKEYSTSMILYNRLSKADGLSAKQRVALKLMLMRMAIAIGNQKKLEHYSNEISASDHDDQLCNNMAICLLYKGQVSDAMEMLKNLPSSLNEPVAINFSTVAELSISNLAPQDLVNFAQKFDQYPDMFDPVTLKLMPS
;
A
#
# COMPACT_ATOMS: atom_id res chain seq x y z
N MET A 1 24.85 22.94 -5.78
CA MET A 1 24.86 22.63 -4.33
C MET A 1 23.41 22.49 -3.87
N LEU A 2 22.88 21.27 -3.89
CA LEU A 2 21.61 20.87 -3.28
C LEU A 2 21.87 19.44 -2.79
N LYS A 3 22.43 19.32 -1.58
CA LYS A 3 22.89 18.04 -1.04
C LYS A 3 22.43 17.80 0.41
N SER A 4 21.42 18.51 0.90
CA SER A 4 21.07 18.50 2.33
C SER A 4 19.59 18.30 2.66
N SER A 5 18.75 17.75 1.78
CA SER A 5 17.30 17.62 2.03
C SER A 5 16.77 16.19 2.22
N ASP A 6 17.60 15.14 2.06
CA ASP A 6 17.14 13.74 2.03
C ASP A 6 17.66 12.89 3.22
N GLU A 7 18.69 13.34 3.94
CA GLU A 7 19.33 12.55 5.01
C GLU A 7 18.39 12.25 6.20
N SER A 8 17.36 13.08 6.43
CA SER A 8 16.42 12.88 7.56
C SER A 8 15.32 11.86 7.28
N LEU A 9 15.20 11.37 6.04
CA LEU A 9 14.13 10.43 5.65
C LEU A 9 14.50 8.98 5.86
N GLN A 10 15.79 8.66 5.87
CA GLN A 10 16.31 7.31 6.10
C GLN A 10 16.73 7.06 7.55
N GLU A 11 16.57 8.06 8.41
CA GLU A 11 16.84 7.92 9.83
C GLU A 11 16.03 6.78 10.44
N TRP A 12 16.72 5.91 11.18
CA TRP A 12 16.09 4.78 11.84
C TRP A 12 16.88 4.42 13.10
N PRO A 13 16.22 4.01 14.21
CA PRO A 13 16.93 3.58 15.41
C PRO A 13 17.83 2.38 15.11
N CYS A 14 19.04 2.36 15.67
CA CYS A 14 19.92 1.20 15.58
C CYS A 14 19.24 -0.03 16.20
N SER A 15 19.41 -1.19 15.56
CA SER A 15 19.06 -2.48 16.15
C SER A 15 20.16 -2.96 17.09
N ASP A 16 19.81 -3.84 18.03
CA ASP A 16 20.79 -4.46 18.94
C ASP A 16 21.84 -5.25 18.15
N ARG A 17 21.41 -5.95 17.08
CA ARG A 17 22.29 -6.67 16.14
C ARG A 17 23.31 -5.75 15.48
N LEU A 18 22.89 -4.56 15.04
CA LEU A 18 23.80 -3.58 14.44
C LEU A 18 24.80 -3.08 15.48
N VAL A 19 24.35 -2.75 16.69
CA VAL A 19 25.21 -2.28 17.77
C VAL A 19 26.30 -3.31 18.10
N GLU A 20 25.92 -4.58 18.20
CA GLU A 20 26.86 -5.68 18.40
C GLU A 20 27.86 -5.82 17.25
N ALA A 21 27.40 -5.80 16.01
CA ALA A 21 28.27 -5.93 14.84
C ALA A 21 29.29 -4.78 14.73
N LEU A 22 28.86 -3.55 15.06
CA LEU A 22 29.72 -2.37 15.12
C LEU A 22 30.77 -2.50 16.23
N ALA A 23 30.37 -2.96 17.43
CA ALA A 23 31.29 -3.16 18.54
C ALA A 23 32.39 -4.20 18.22
N LEU A 24 32.04 -5.22 17.45
CA LEU A 24 32.97 -6.27 17.00
C LEU A 24 33.77 -5.89 15.74
N SER A 25 33.46 -4.75 15.10
CA SER A 25 34.06 -4.34 13.81
C SER A 25 33.97 -5.42 12.71
N ARG A 26 32.86 -6.18 12.68
CA ARG A 26 32.61 -7.25 11.69
C ARG A 26 31.70 -6.74 10.57
N PHE A 27 32.28 -6.46 9.40
CA PHE A 27 31.58 -5.84 8.26
C PHE A 27 31.51 -6.76 7.02
N ASP A 28 31.96 -7.99 7.16
CA ASP A 28 32.10 -9.00 6.11
C ASP A 28 30.96 -10.03 6.08
N ILE A 29 30.05 -9.97 7.07
CA ILE A 29 28.96 -10.93 7.20
C ILE A 29 27.75 -10.44 6.41
N CYS A 30 27.30 -11.25 5.46
CA CYS A 30 26.01 -11.07 4.80
C CYS A 30 24.92 -11.71 5.66
N TYR A 31 23.99 -10.90 6.16
CA TYR A 31 22.89 -11.37 7.02
C TYR A 31 21.60 -11.54 6.22
N THR A 32 21.38 -10.65 5.25
CA THR A 32 20.15 -10.59 4.46
C THR A 32 20.42 -11.08 3.04
N MET A 33 19.84 -12.23 2.70
CA MET A 33 20.08 -12.93 1.43
C MET A 33 18.77 -13.10 0.62
N PRO A 34 18.21 -12.00 0.08
CA PRO A 34 16.94 -12.04 -0.62
C PRO A 34 17.08 -12.62 -2.02
N GLY A 35 15.99 -13.18 -2.53
CA GLY A 35 15.89 -13.65 -3.90
C GLY A 35 14.45 -13.99 -4.28
N LEU A 36 14.14 -13.91 -5.57
CA LEU A 36 12.79 -14.20 -6.08
C LEU A 36 12.40 -15.65 -5.82
N LYS A 37 11.11 -15.86 -5.51
CA LYS A 37 10.56 -17.20 -5.27
C LYS A 37 9.92 -17.85 -6.49
N SER A 38 9.64 -17.08 -7.52
CA SER A 38 9.11 -17.55 -8.82
C SER A 38 9.98 -17.04 -9.97
N ASN A 39 10.21 -17.89 -10.96
CA ASN A 39 10.78 -17.52 -12.26
C ASN A 39 9.71 -17.36 -13.34
N VAL A 40 8.45 -17.60 -13.01
CA VAL A 40 7.32 -17.47 -13.93
C VAL A 40 6.75 -16.07 -13.81
N ASP A 41 6.69 -15.39 -14.95
CA ASP A 41 6.04 -14.09 -15.07
C ASP A 41 4.54 -14.20 -14.77
N LEU A 42 4.01 -13.18 -14.09
CA LEU A 42 2.57 -13.08 -13.88
C LEU A 42 1.87 -12.88 -15.23
N PRO A 43 0.82 -13.66 -15.53
CA PRO A 43 0.15 -13.60 -16.82
C PRO A 43 -0.69 -12.32 -16.97
N ASP A 44 -0.79 -11.82 -18.19
CA ASP A 44 -1.73 -10.75 -18.55
C ASP A 44 -3.14 -11.33 -18.69
N LEU A 45 -3.89 -11.32 -17.59
CA LEU A 45 -5.22 -11.93 -17.55
C LEU A 45 -6.19 -11.32 -18.56
N MET A 46 -6.09 -10.00 -18.80
CA MET A 46 -6.96 -9.29 -19.74
C MET A 46 -6.61 -9.61 -21.18
N ALA A 47 -5.33 -9.59 -21.54
CA ALA A 47 -4.88 -9.98 -22.88
C ALA A 47 -5.27 -11.44 -23.17
N ASN A 48 -5.01 -12.35 -22.24
CA ASN A 48 -5.37 -13.76 -22.38
C ASN A 48 -6.89 -13.93 -22.56
N THR A 49 -7.70 -13.21 -21.78
CA THR A 49 -9.17 -13.31 -21.87
C THR A 49 -9.69 -12.77 -23.20
N LEU A 50 -9.16 -11.65 -23.68
CA LEU A 50 -9.60 -11.01 -24.93
C LEU A 50 -9.14 -11.79 -26.16
N GLU A 51 -7.95 -12.39 -26.12
CA GLU A 51 -7.50 -13.31 -27.15
C GLU A 51 -8.39 -14.56 -27.18
N GLN A 52 -8.66 -15.20 -26.04
CA GLN A 52 -9.49 -16.40 -25.97
C GLN A 52 -10.95 -16.15 -26.39
N LYS A 53 -11.56 -15.04 -25.95
CA LYS A 53 -13.00 -14.79 -26.16
C LYS A 53 -13.31 -14.03 -27.44
N LEU A 54 -12.43 -13.14 -27.88
CA LEU A 54 -12.68 -12.21 -28.99
C LEU A 54 -11.65 -12.33 -30.12
N ASN A 55 -10.69 -13.25 -30.03
CA ASN A 55 -9.58 -13.41 -30.97
C ASN A 55 -8.84 -12.09 -31.25
N LYS A 56 -8.74 -11.25 -30.21
CA LYS A 56 -8.14 -9.91 -30.28
C LYS A 56 -6.85 -9.88 -29.48
N THR A 57 -5.73 -9.68 -30.17
CA THR A 57 -4.41 -9.50 -29.55
C THR A 57 -4.29 -8.08 -28.98
N ILE A 58 -3.84 -7.98 -27.73
CA ILE A 58 -3.56 -6.69 -27.08
C ILE A 58 -2.06 -6.43 -27.13
N VAL A 59 -1.67 -5.25 -27.64
CA VAL A 59 -0.31 -4.75 -27.55
C VAL A 59 -0.23 -3.83 -26.33
N ARG A 60 0.65 -4.14 -25.38
CA ARG A 60 0.92 -3.30 -24.21
C ARG A 60 1.96 -2.23 -24.56
N PRO A 61 1.91 -1.05 -23.92
CA PRO A 61 2.88 0.02 -24.15
C PRO A 61 4.30 -0.45 -23.77
N SER A 62 5.27 -0.13 -24.63
CA SER A 62 6.68 -0.37 -24.32
C SER A 62 7.14 0.65 -23.29
N VAL A 63 7.65 0.18 -22.16
CA VAL A 63 8.17 1.01 -21.07
C VAL A 63 9.69 0.87 -20.93
N PRO A 64 10.39 1.89 -20.37
CA PRO A 64 11.80 1.77 -19.99
C PRO A 64 12.06 0.58 -19.05
N ARG A 65 13.23 -0.05 -19.15
CA ARG A 65 13.60 -1.23 -18.34
C ARG A 65 14.29 -0.84 -17.04
N ASP A 66 13.68 0.09 -16.30
CA ASP A 66 14.13 0.67 -15.04
C ASP A 66 12.94 1.00 -14.10
N MET A 67 13.22 1.64 -12.96
CA MET A 67 12.16 2.03 -12.02
C MET A 67 11.18 3.07 -12.58
N SER A 68 11.58 3.90 -13.55
CA SER A 68 10.66 4.84 -14.20
C SER A 68 9.61 4.07 -15.02
N GLY A 69 10.01 3.00 -15.70
CA GLY A 69 9.08 2.10 -16.38
C GLY A 69 8.14 1.37 -15.42
N VAL A 70 8.63 0.95 -14.24
CA VAL A 70 7.77 0.37 -13.19
C VAL A 70 6.69 1.37 -12.76
N HIS A 71 7.06 2.63 -12.53
CA HIS A 71 6.12 3.67 -12.15
C HIS A 71 5.10 4.00 -13.26
N LEU A 72 5.51 3.99 -14.53
CA LEU A 72 4.59 4.16 -15.66
C LEU A 72 3.56 3.03 -15.70
N LEU A 73 4.00 1.76 -15.57
CA LEU A 73 3.09 0.62 -15.52
C LEU A 73 2.12 0.71 -14.33
N ILE A 74 2.57 1.20 -13.18
CA ILE A 74 1.70 1.41 -12.00
C ILE A 74 0.65 2.48 -12.28
N ASN A 75 1.08 3.62 -12.84
CA ASN A 75 0.19 4.74 -13.14
C ASN A 75 -0.87 4.34 -14.18
N ASP A 76 -0.49 3.51 -15.14
CA ASP A 76 -1.36 2.95 -16.16
C ASP A 76 -2.07 1.66 -15.69
N GLY A 77 -2.02 1.33 -14.39
CA GLY A 77 -2.72 0.19 -13.77
C GLY A 77 -2.28 -1.22 -14.23
N HIS A 78 -1.17 -1.34 -14.95
CA HIS A 78 -0.57 -2.61 -15.37
C HIS A 78 0.27 -3.25 -14.24
N LEU A 79 -0.38 -3.55 -13.11
CA LEU A 79 0.31 -3.97 -11.88
C LEU A 79 1.04 -5.31 -12.03
N ARG A 80 0.50 -6.27 -12.80
CA ARG A 80 1.18 -7.55 -13.03
C ARG A 80 2.45 -7.38 -13.86
N ALA A 81 2.39 -6.57 -14.91
CA ALA A 81 3.57 -6.23 -15.71
C ALA A 81 4.60 -5.48 -14.87
N ALA A 82 4.16 -4.59 -13.96
CA ALA A 82 5.05 -3.91 -13.03
C ALA A 82 5.79 -4.91 -12.12
N VAL A 83 5.11 -5.95 -11.61
CA VAL A 83 5.76 -7.03 -10.85
C VAL A 83 6.81 -7.76 -11.69
N ASN A 84 6.51 -8.10 -12.94
CA ASN A 84 7.45 -8.78 -13.83
C ASN A 84 8.68 -7.90 -14.10
N LEU A 85 8.48 -6.59 -14.34
CA LEU A 85 9.59 -5.66 -14.51
C LEU A 85 10.45 -5.56 -13.23
N THR A 86 9.85 -5.53 -12.03
CA THR A 86 10.67 -5.60 -10.79
C THR A 86 11.48 -6.88 -10.67
N ALA A 87 11.00 -8.02 -11.18
CA ALA A 87 11.76 -9.27 -11.20
C ALA A 87 12.99 -9.17 -12.13
N GLU A 88 12.84 -8.57 -13.31
CA GLU A 88 13.96 -8.30 -14.23
C GLU A 88 15.02 -7.41 -13.56
N LEU A 89 14.59 -6.34 -12.87
CA LEU A 89 15.50 -5.42 -12.18
C LEU A 89 16.26 -6.09 -11.03
N LEU A 90 15.59 -6.94 -10.25
CA LEU A 90 16.22 -7.71 -9.18
C LEU A 90 17.22 -8.74 -9.74
N THR A 91 16.90 -9.35 -10.88
CA THR A 91 17.82 -10.28 -11.55
C THR A 91 19.10 -9.58 -11.99
N LYS A 92 19.01 -8.33 -12.50
CA LYS A 92 20.19 -7.53 -12.88
C LYS A 92 21.13 -7.21 -11.70
N VAL A 93 20.61 -7.20 -10.47
CA VAL A 93 21.40 -6.98 -9.24
C VAL A 93 21.66 -8.27 -8.45
N ASN A 94 21.60 -9.43 -9.12
CA ASN A 94 21.87 -10.75 -8.54
C ASN A 94 20.96 -11.12 -7.36
N GLN A 95 19.71 -10.63 -7.36
CA GLN A 95 18.66 -10.99 -6.40
C GLN A 95 17.44 -11.61 -7.11
N GLY A 96 17.67 -12.17 -8.30
CA GLY A 96 16.67 -12.86 -9.11
C GLY A 96 16.26 -14.22 -8.54
N PHE A 97 15.59 -15.02 -9.37
CA PHE A 97 15.20 -16.39 -9.00
C PHE A 97 16.44 -17.26 -8.75
N GLY A 98 16.38 -18.11 -7.73
CA GLY A 98 17.49 -18.99 -7.33
C GLY A 98 18.56 -18.32 -6.44
N MET A 99 18.49 -17.01 -6.23
CA MET A 99 19.45 -16.27 -5.40
C MET A 99 19.07 -16.21 -3.91
N ALA A 100 17.88 -16.69 -3.53
CA ALA A 100 17.45 -16.70 -2.14
C ALA A 100 18.40 -17.57 -1.29
N GLY A 101 18.92 -17.01 -0.21
CA GLY A 101 19.92 -17.68 0.64
C GLY A 101 21.35 -17.67 0.09
N GLN A 102 21.60 -16.99 -1.02
CA GLN A 102 22.96 -16.74 -1.53
C GLN A 102 23.46 -15.36 -1.05
N PRO A 103 24.78 -15.19 -0.84
CA PRO A 103 25.35 -13.89 -0.50
C PRO A 103 24.90 -12.79 -1.48
N SER A 104 24.40 -11.69 -0.94
CA SER A 104 23.76 -10.61 -1.70
C SER A 104 24.38 -9.27 -1.34
N SER A 105 24.49 -8.37 -2.33
CA SER A 105 24.85 -6.98 -2.12
C SER A 105 23.59 -6.13 -1.95
N ASN A 106 23.26 -5.78 -0.72
CA ASN A 106 22.12 -4.95 -0.40
C ASN A 106 22.46 -3.46 -0.57
N THR A 107 21.72 -2.77 -1.44
CA THR A 107 21.95 -1.36 -1.81
C THR A 107 20.65 -0.57 -1.73
N GLU A 108 20.72 0.76 -1.69
CA GLU A 108 19.52 1.61 -1.78
C GLU A 108 18.66 1.29 -3.01
N TYR A 109 19.30 0.99 -4.15
CA TYR A 109 18.59 0.63 -5.37
C TYR A 109 17.84 -0.70 -5.20
N SER A 110 18.49 -1.74 -4.68
CA SER A 110 17.80 -3.04 -4.47
C SER A 110 16.62 -2.89 -3.51
N PHE A 111 16.75 -2.09 -2.44
CA PHE A 111 15.62 -1.82 -1.53
C PHE A 111 14.48 -1.04 -2.18
N LYS A 112 14.77 -0.08 -3.08
CA LYS A 112 13.72 0.61 -3.86
C LYS A 112 12.92 -0.38 -4.72
N VAL A 113 13.60 -1.31 -5.38
CA VAL A 113 12.95 -2.34 -6.21
C VAL A 113 12.15 -3.31 -5.34
N TRP A 114 12.72 -3.84 -4.26
CA TRP A 114 12.01 -4.72 -3.32
C TRP A 114 10.79 -4.05 -2.69
N ALA A 115 10.93 -2.82 -2.19
CA ALA A 115 9.81 -2.09 -1.60
C ALA A 115 8.65 -1.93 -2.59
N CYS A 116 8.94 -1.65 -3.87
CA CYS A 116 7.93 -1.56 -4.91
C CYS A 116 7.28 -2.93 -5.19
N ARG A 117 8.11 -3.97 -5.40
CA ARG A 117 7.64 -5.34 -5.64
C ARG A 117 6.71 -5.84 -4.55
N LEU A 118 7.09 -5.69 -3.28
CA LEU A 118 6.31 -6.16 -2.13
C LEU A 118 4.97 -5.43 -2.00
N GLN A 119 4.94 -4.12 -2.30
CA GLN A 119 3.68 -3.37 -2.37
C GLN A 119 2.77 -3.87 -3.50
N LEU A 120 3.33 -4.16 -4.67
CA LEU A 120 2.57 -4.71 -5.80
C LEU A 120 1.99 -6.09 -5.47
N LEU A 121 2.79 -6.98 -4.86
CA LEU A 121 2.31 -8.31 -4.44
C LEU A 121 1.20 -8.20 -3.40
N MET A 122 1.32 -7.28 -2.44
CA MET A 122 0.27 -6.98 -1.46
C MET A 122 -1.03 -6.54 -2.15
N VAL A 123 -0.95 -5.58 -3.09
CA VAL A 123 -2.13 -5.06 -3.79
C VAL A 123 -2.77 -6.12 -4.68
N LEU A 124 -1.98 -6.91 -5.40
CA LEU A 124 -2.46 -8.05 -6.19
C LEU A 124 -2.96 -9.23 -5.35
N LYS A 125 -2.93 -9.11 -4.01
CA LYS A 125 -3.36 -10.13 -3.04
C LYS A 125 -2.58 -11.45 -3.18
N LEU A 126 -1.35 -11.39 -3.69
CA LEU A 126 -0.45 -12.53 -3.82
C LEU A 126 0.27 -12.78 -2.48
N TYR A 127 -0.51 -13.00 -1.42
CA TYR A 127 -0.02 -12.99 -0.04
C TYR A 127 0.97 -14.12 0.27
N THR A 128 0.80 -15.30 -0.32
CA THR A 128 1.74 -16.42 -0.14
C THR A 128 3.11 -16.03 -0.69
N LEU A 129 3.16 -15.60 -1.95
CA LEU A 129 4.40 -15.16 -2.59
C LEU A 129 5.03 -13.96 -1.86
N LEU A 130 4.21 -13.00 -1.43
CA LEU A 130 4.65 -11.85 -0.64
C LEU A 130 5.36 -12.29 0.64
N ASN A 131 4.74 -13.19 1.43
CA ASN A 131 5.33 -13.65 2.68
C ASN A 131 6.59 -14.47 2.43
N ASP A 132 6.61 -15.34 1.41
CA ASP A 132 7.79 -16.13 1.07
C ASP A 132 8.98 -15.25 0.66
N GLU A 133 8.74 -14.17 -0.08
CA GLU A 133 9.78 -13.20 -0.48
C GLU A 133 10.19 -12.25 0.67
N LEU A 134 9.36 -12.09 1.71
CA LEU A 134 9.72 -11.33 2.92
C LEU A 134 10.62 -12.11 3.88
N LEU A 135 10.59 -13.45 3.86
CA LEU A 135 11.32 -14.30 4.82
C LEU A 135 12.80 -13.93 5.01
N PRO A 136 13.60 -13.68 3.95
CA PRO A 136 15.03 -13.40 4.10
C PRO A 136 15.35 -12.06 4.80
N PHE A 137 14.36 -11.19 4.96
CA PHE A 137 14.52 -9.87 5.58
C PHE A 137 14.27 -9.88 7.10
N GLU A 138 13.85 -11.02 7.66
CA GLU A 138 13.63 -11.24 9.10
C GLU A 138 12.80 -10.12 9.75
N GLU A 139 13.36 -9.36 10.70
CA GLU A 139 12.69 -8.25 11.37
C GLU A 139 13.07 -6.86 10.82
N LEU A 140 13.71 -6.81 9.65
CA LEU A 140 14.27 -5.59 9.05
C LEU A 140 15.23 -4.86 10.00
N ASP A 141 15.99 -5.64 10.77
CA ASP A 141 16.89 -5.21 11.84
C ASP A 141 18.31 -5.79 11.70
N ALA A 142 18.58 -6.56 10.65
CA ALA A 142 19.90 -7.10 10.37
C ALA A 142 20.92 -5.97 10.13
N PRO A 143 22.19 -6.14 10.55
CA PRO A 143 23.21 -5.08 10.44
C PRO A 143 23.39 -4.56 9.00
N ASP A 144 23.38 -5.46 8.03
CA ASP A 144 23.61 -5.18 6.61
C ASP A 144 22.47 -4.40 5.91
N LEU A 145 21.43 -4.02 6.67
CA LEU A 145 20.34 -3.13 6.27
C LEU A 145 20.57 -1.66 6.65
N PHE A 146 21.67 -1.35 7.33
CA PHE A 146 21.99 -0.03 7.84
C PHE A 146 23.23 0.56 7.18
N TYR A 147 23.23 1.88 6.95
CA TYR A 147 24.37 2.57 6.34
C TYR A 147 25.65 2.41 7.16
N GLN A 148 25.52 2.41 8.49
CA GLN A 148 26.61 2.27 9.45
C GLN A 148 27.39 0.95 9.29
N TYR A 149 26.78 -0.07 8.68
CA TYR A 149 27.44 -1.35 8.42
C TYR A 149 28.43 -1.30 7.25
N TYR A 150 28.39 -0.25 6.43
CA TYR A 150 29.26 -0.09 5.27
C TYR A 150 30.11 1.18 5.38
N PRO A 151 31.05 1.26 6.36
CA PRO A 151 31.83 2.47 6.60
C PRO A 151 32.71 2.88 5.41
N MET A 152 33.08 1.93 4.54
CA MET A 152 33.84 2.19 3.31
C MET A 152 32.97 2.78 2.19
N LEU A 153 31.69 2.39 2.11
CA LEU A 153 30.76 2.88 1.08
C LEU A 153 30.08 4.20 1.49
N TYR A 154 29.84 4.37 2.80
CA TYR A 154 29.20 5.57 3.36
C TYR A 154 30.06 6.22 4.46
N PRO A 155 31.29 6.69 4.13
CA PRO A 155 32.17 7.32 5.11
C PRO A 155 31.56 8.63 5.63
N GLY A 156 31.28 8.69 6.93
CA GLY A 156 30.57 9.83 7.53
C GLY A 156 29.15 10.03 7.00
N GLY A 157 28.57 8.99 6.38
CA GLY A 157 27.25 9.03 5.74
C GLY A 157 26.07 9.08 6.72
N PRO A 158 24.83 9.09 6.20
CA PRO A 158 23.64 9.21 7.01
C PRO A 158 23.53 8.06 8.02
N LYS A 159 23.06 8.37 9.24
CA LYS A 159 22.73 7.35 10.23
C LYS A 159 21.32 6.86 9.99
N GLY A 160 21.13 5.56 9.82
CA GLY A 160 19.81 4.98 9.65
C GLY A 160 19.80 3.74 8.79
N SER A 161 18.66 3.43 8.19
CA SER A 161 18.45 2.20 7.45
C SER A 161 18.23 2.47 5.96
N MET A 162 18.75 1.60 5.11
CA MET A 162 18.43 1.59 3.67
C MET A 162 17.01 1.06 3.40
N VAL A 163 16.36 0.45 4.39
CA VAL A 163 15.01 -0.09 4.27
C VAL A 163 13.99 1.04 4.28
N LEU A 164 13.29 1.20 3.16
CA LEU A 164 12.25 2.21 3.00
C LEU A 164 11.09 2.01 4.00
N PHE A 165 10.52 3.12 4.47
CA PHE A 165 9.39 3.07 5.41
C PHE A 165 8.16 2.33 4.86
N SER A 166 7.90 2.42 3.55
CA SER A 166 6.84 1.66 2.88
C SER A 166 7.02 0.15 3.00
N MET A 167 8.26 -0.34 2.86
CA MET A 167 8.59 -1.76 3.06
C MET A 167 8.31 -2.18 4.51
N ARG A 168 8.58 -1.32 5.50
CA ARG A 168 8.27 -1.58 6.91
C ARG A 168 6.76 -1.71 7.18
N LEU A 169 5.93 -0.88 6.54
CA LEU A 169 4.47 -1.03 6.62
C LEU A 169 4.02 -2.36 6.02
N ILE A 170 4.47 -2.70 4.81
CA ILE A 170 4.10 -3.97 4.15
C ILE A 170 4.55 -5.17 4.98
N HIS A 171 5.77 -5.14 5.49
CA HIS A 171 6.31 -6.21 6.34
C HIS A 171 5.52 -6.42 7.64
N ALA A 172 5.03 -5.34 8.26
CA ALA A 172 4.13 -5.43 9.41
C ALA A 172 2.76 -5.97 9.02
N GLU A 173 2.21 -5.49 7.92
CA GLU A 173 0.84 -5.78 7.50
C GLU A 173 0.66 -7.18 6.89
N ALA A 174 1.69 -7.72 6.23
CA ALA A 174 1.66 -9.01 5.53
C ALA A 174 1.33 -10.18 6.46
N LEU A 175 1.73 -10.09 7.74
CA LEU A 175 1.47 -11.12 8.74
C LEU A 175 -0.02 -11.42 8.95
N ARG A 176 -0.92 -10.46 8.69
CA ARG A 176 -2.37 -10.68 8.79
C ARG A 176 -2.88 -11.76 7.85
N PHE A 177 -2.14 -12.06 6.79
CA PHE A 177 -2.49 -13.05 5.79
C PHE A 177 -1.75 -14.37 6.01
N THR A 178 -1.15 -14.57 7.19
CA THR A 178 -0.48 -15.81 7.59
C THR A 178 -1.35 -16.61 8.57
N SER A 179 -0.87 -17.78 8.97
CA SER A 179 -1.50 -18.61 10.01
C SER A 179 -1.51 -17.94 11.41
N ASN A 180 -0.67 -16.92 11.64
CA ASN A 180 -0.63 -16.18 12.89
C ASN A 180 -0.84 -14.66 12.67
N PRO A 181 -2.09 -14.23 12.41
CA PRO A 181 -2.38 -12.83 12.09
C PRO A 181 -2.20 -11.87 13.26
N TRP A 182 -2.16 -12.37 14.51
CA TRP A 182 -1.92 -11.56 15.71
C TRP A 182 -0.47 -11.06 15.80
N ALA A 183 0.50 -11.79 15.23
CA ALA A 183 1.88 -11.34 15.15
C ALA A 183 2.04 -10.00 14.40
N ALA A 184 1.07 -9.64 13.55
CA ALA A 184 1.02 -8.33 12.92
C ALA A 184 0.97 -7.21 13.97
N LEU A 185 0.17 -7.34 15.03
CA LEU A 185 0.04 -6.30 16.06
C LEU A 185 1.35 -6.09 16.82
N GLU A 186 2.06 -7.16 17.17
CA GLU A 186 3.35 -7.07 17.84
C GLU A 186 4.38 -6.32 16.98
N ARG A 187 4.43 -6.64 15.69
CA ARG A 187 5.32 -5.96 14.73
C ARG A 187 4.92 -4.49 14.51
N ILE A 188 3.62 -4.19 14.50
CA ILE A 188 3.09 -2.82 14.43
C ILE A 188 3.48 -2.02 15.67
N ASP A 189 3.42 -2.62 16.87
CA ASP A 189 3.81 -1.97 18.11
C ASP A 189 5.30 -1.63 18.14
N ARG A 190 6.17 -2.55 17.69
CA ARG A 190 7.60 -2.26 17.49
C ARG A 190 7.81 -1.12 16.50
N LEU A 191 7.08 -1.14 15.39
CA LEU A 191 7.19 -0.11 14.35
C LEU A 191 6.80 1.27 14.90
N GLU A 192 5.68 1.36 15.62
CA GLU A 192 5.23 2.60 16.24
C GLU A 192 6.22 3.11 17.29
N LYS A 193 6.76 2.23 18.14
CA LYS A 193 7.81 2.57 19.10
C LYS A 193 9.05 3.15 18.41
N ASN A 194 9.47 2.57 17.29
CA ASN A 194 10.64 3.06 16.55
C ASN A 194 10.37 4.41 15.88
N VAL A 195 9.18 4.63 15.32
CA VAL A 195 8.78 5.95 14.78
C VAL A 195 8.78 7.01 15.88
N ASN A 196 8.24 6.70 17.06
CA ASN A 196 8.25 7.62 18.20
C ASN A 196 9.68 7.92 18.66
N LYS A 197 10.59 6.94 18.74
CA LYS A 197 12.01 7.20 19.03
C LYS A 197 12.64 8.18 18.05
N VAL A 198 12.29 8.09 16.77
CA VAL A 198 12.80 9.03 15.75
C VAL A 198 12.20 10.43 15.98
N LEU A 199 10.93 10.54 16.33
CA LEU A 199 10.29 11.82 16.69
C LEU A 199 10.85 12.42 17.98
N ASP A 200 11.14 11.62 19.01
CA ASP A 200 11.67 12.09 20.29
C ASP A 200 13.09 12.64 20.16
N ASN A 201 13.89 12.07 19.24
CA ASN A 201 15.25 12.52 18.94
C ASN A 201 15.29 13.79 18.05
N SER A 202 14.16 14.47 17.81
CA SER A 202 14.03 15.53 16.80
C SER A 202 14.59 16.91 17.18
N VAL A 203 15.56 16.99 18.09
CA VAL A 203 16.17 18.27 18.47
C VAL A 203 16.79 18.91 17.21
N ASN A 204 16.31 20.10 16.82
CA ASN A 204 16.72 20.89 15.65
C ASN A 204 16.29 20.38 14.25
N ARG A 205 15.16 19.69 14.11
CA ARG A 205 14.65 19.29 12.77
C ARG A 205 13.84 20.34 12.04
N SER A 206 13.86 20.27 10.71
CA SER A 206 12.98 21.06 9.86
C SER A 206 11.51 20.64 10.04
N GLU A 207 10.60 21.60 9.92
CA GLU A 207 9.14 21.34 9.94
C GLU A 207 8.73 20.30 8.89
N TYR A 208 9.41 20.29 7.74
CA TYR A 208 9.20 19.31 6.67
C TYR A 208 9.49 17.87 7.13
N SER A 209 10.64 17.64 7.79
CA SER A 209 10.99 16.32 8.29
C SER A 209 10.02 15.86 9.39
N LEU A 210 9.66 16.76 10.30
CA LEU A 210 8.67 16.48 11.35
C LEU A 210 7.32 16.10 10.76
N LYS A 211 6.86 16.82 9.74
CA LYS A 211 5.62 16.50 9.04
C LYS A 211 5.64 15.09 8.47
N ILE A 212 6.72 14.70 7.80
CA ILE A 212 6.85 13.35 7.21
C ILE A 212 6.82 12.26 8.29
N TRP A 213 7.55 12.43 9.39
CA TRP A 213 7.55 11.45 10.47
C TRP A 213 6.20 11.36 11.18
N ASN A 214 5.47 12.46 11.31
CA ASN A 214 4.08 12.46 11.79
C ASN A 214 3.12 11.76 10.81
N ASP A 215 3.26 11.99 9.50
CA ASP A 215 2.47 11.28 8.48
C ASP A 215 2.76 9.77 8.50
N ARG A 216 4.04 9.38 8.72
CA ARG A 216 4.47 8.00 8.92
C ARG A 216 3.84 7.39 10.18
N LEU A 217 3.86 8.10 11.32
CA LEU A 217 3.21 7.65 12.56
C LEU A 217 1.71 7.43 12.35
N LEU A 218 1.03 8.38 11.70
CA LEU A 218 -0.38 8.28 11.35
C LEU A 218 -0.66 7.05 10.46
N ALA A 219 0.25 6.72 9.53
CA ALA A 219 0.14 5.52 8.70
C ALA A 219 0.24 4.23 9.54
N VAL A 220 1.15 4.16 10.52
CA VAL A 220 1.25 3.02 11.45
C VAL A 220 -0.02 2.86 12.29
N GLN A 221 -0.54 3.95 12.83
CA GLN A 221 -1.76 3.91 13.66
C GLN A 221 -3.01 3.51 12.85
N LYS A 222 -3.14 3.97 11.60
CA LYS A 222 -4.18 3.50 10.67
C LYS A 222 -4.04 2.02 10.36
N MET A 223 -2.80 1.56 10.15
CA MET A 223 -2.51 0.14 9.94
C MET A 223 -2.89 -0.70 11.17
N ARG A 224 -2.60 -0.24 12.41
CA ARG A 224 -3.04 -0.90 13.64
C ARG A 224 -4.56 -1.05 13.67
N ALA A 225 -5.29 0.04 13.45
CA ALA A 225 -6.76 0.02 13.45
C ALA A 225 -7.32 -0.94 12.40
N ARG A 226 -6.80 -0.89 11.16
CA ARG A 226 -7.19 -1.82 10.08
C ARG A 226 -6.85 -3.28 10.40
N SER A 227 -5.76 -3.54 11.13
CA SER A 227 -5.37 -4.88 11.58
C SER A 227 -6.32 -5.42 12.65
N LEU A 228 -6.69 -4.59 13.62
CA LEU A 228 -7.71 -4.91 14.63
C LEU A 228 -9.06 -5.22 13.97
N PHE A 229 -9.48 -4.43 12.97
CA PHE A 229 -10.70 -4.71 12.23
C PHE A 229 -10.67 -6.08 11.55
N PHE A 230 -9.55 -6.42 10.89
CA PHE A 230 -9.35 -7.73 10.27
C PHE A 230 -9.44 -8.88 11.29
N LEU A 231 -8.90 -8.67 12.48
CA LEU A 231 -8.96 -9.61 13.62
C LEU A 231 -10.33 -9.64 14.32
N LYS A 232 -11.33 -8.92 13.79
CA LYS A 232 -12.69 -8.78 14.34
C LYS A 232 -12.79 -8.02 15.67
N GLU A 233 -11.72 -7.32 16.05
CA GLU A 233 -11.69 -6.36 17.17
C GLU A 233 -12.32 -5.02 16.77
N TYR A 234 -13.59 -5.08 16.34
CA TYR A 234 -14.28 -3.96 15.69
C TYR A 234 -14.44 -2.75 16.60
N SER A 235 -14.73 -2.96 17.88
CA SER A 235 -14.88 -1.90 18.88
C SER A 235 -13.57 -1.11 19.02
N THR A 236 -12.48 -1.81 19.29
CA THR A 236 -11.13 -1.26 19.46
C THR A 236 -10.66 -0.55 18.19
N SER A 237 -10.84 -1.18 17.02
CA SER A 237 -10.54 -0.58 15.72
C SER A 237 -11.27 0.76 15.52
N MET A 238 -12.59 0.77 15.72
CA MET A 238 -13.39 1.99 15.52
C MET A 238 -13.05 3.09 16.53
N ILE A 239 -12.76 2.74 17.79
CA ILE A 239 -12.30 3.70 18.81
C ILE A 239 -10.98 4.34 18.35
N LEU A 240 -10.04 3.54 17.85
CA LEU A 240 -8.76 4.05 17.37
C LEU A 240 -8.95 4.98 16.17
N TYR A 241 -9.74 4.57 15.17
CA TYR A 241 -10.04 5.43 14.02
C TYR A 241 -10.75 6.74 14.40
N ASN A 242 -11.66 6.71 15.39
CA ASN A 242 -12.36 7.90 15.88
C ASN A 242 -11.46 8.84 16.69
N ARG A 243 -10.45 8.29 17.39
CA ARG A 243 -9.40 9.12 18.02
C ARG A 243 -8.54 9.76 16.96
N LEU A 244 -8.13 8.99 15.94
CA LEU A 244 -7.34 9.50 14.83
C LEU A 244 -8.08 10.58 14.04
N SER A 245 -9.39 10.47 13.81
CA SER A 245 -10.14 11.50 13.07
C SER A 245 -10.20 12.86 13.79
N LYS A 246 -9.96 12.87 15.10
CA LYS A 246 -9.98 14.05 15.98
C LYS A 246 -8.59 14.58 16.34
N ALA A 247 -7.52 13.95 15.86
CA ALA A 247 -6.17 14.39 16.16
C ALA A 247 -5.83 15.75 15.52
N ASP A 248 -5.02 16.55 16.20
CA ASP A 248 -4.51 17.81 15.66
C ASP A 248 -3.53 17.56 14.51
N GLY A 249 -3.36 18.55 13.62
CA GLY A 249 -2.41 18.48 12.50
C GLY A 249 -2.88 17.73 11.25
N LEU A 250 -4.08 17.14 11.25
CA LEU A 250 -4.66 16.52 10.06
C LEU A 250 -5.10 17.57 9.03
N SER A 251 -4.85 17.28 7.75
CA SER A 251 -5.50 18.00 6.65
C SER A 251 -7.00 17.65 6.57
N ALA A 252 -7.80 18.53 5.97
CA ALA A 252 -9.24 18.30 5.75
C ALA A 252 -9.48 16.97 4.99
N LYS A 253 -8.70 16.72 3.92
CA LYS A 253 -8.77 15.47 3.14
C LYS A 253 -8.48 14.23 3.99
N GLN A 254 -7.49 14.28 4.89
CA GLN A 254 -7.20 13.15 5.79
C GLN A 254 -8.33 12.91 6.80
N ARG A 255 -8.96 13.96 7.34
CA ARG A 255 -10.11 13.82 8.25
C ARG A 255 -11.31 13.18 7.56
N VAL A 256 -11.65 13.63 6.35
CA VAL A 256 -12.75 13.05 5.56
C VAL A 256 -12.48 11.59 5.24
N ALA A 257 -11.26 11.25 4.79
CA ALA A 257 -10.89 9.86 4.50
C ALA A 257 -11.04 8.94 5.73
N LEU A 258 -10.72 9.43 6.93
CA LEU A 258 -10.88 8.68 8.18
C LEU A 258 -12.36 8.46 8.55
N LYS A 259 -13.21 9.48 8.39
CA LYS A 259 -14.66 9.35 8.59
C LYS A 259 -15.28 8.36 7.59
N LEU A 260 -14.85 8.39 6.34
CA LEU A 260 -15.27 7.41 5.33
C LEU A 260 -14.89 5.98 5.71
N MET A 261 -13.70 5.77 6.29
CA MET A 261 -13.32 4.45 6.80
C MET A 261 -14.23 4.00 7.95
N LEU A 262 -14.52 4.87 8.91
CA LEU A 262 -15.45 4.58 10.01
C LEU A 262 -16.84 4.21 9.51
N MET A 263 -17.33 4.92 8.49
CA MET A 263 -18.60 4.64 7.83
C MET A 263 -18.59 3.27 7.14
N ARG A 264 -17.56 2.94 6.34
CA ARG A 264 -17.40 1.62 5.71
C ARG A 264 -17.32 0.50 6.74
N MET A 265 -16.64 0.74 7.86
CA MET A 265 -16.58 -0.22 8.97
C MET A 265 -17.95 -0.44 9.61
N ALA A 266 -18.75 0.63 9.80
CA ALA A 266 -20.10 0.53 10.34
C ALA A 266 -21.03 -0.28 9.42
N ILE A 267 -20.92 -0.08 8.10
CA ILE A 267 -21.61 -0.90 7.09
C ILE A 267 -21.21 -2.36 7.23
N ALA A 268 -19.91 -2.65 7.22
CA ALA A 268 -19.40 -4.02 7.24
C ALA A 268 -19.82 -4.82 8.47
N ILE A 269 -20.06 -4.16 9.61
CA ILE A 269 -20.56 -4.80 10.84
C ILE A 269 -22.08 -4.71 11.02
N GLY A 270 -22.81 -4.09 10.08
CA GLY A 270 -24.27 -3.90 10.17
C GLY A 270 -24.73 -2.94 11.28
N ASN A 271 -23.90 -1.99 11.73
CA ASN A 271 -24.26 -1.06 12.80
C ASN A 271 -24.88 0.21 12.24
N GLN A 272 -26.21 0.19 12.06
CA GLN A 272 -26.98 1.29 11.48
C GLN A 272 -26.81 2.63 12.24
N LYS A 273 -26.82 2.61 13.58
CA LYS A 273 -26.65 3.83 14.39
C LYS A 273 -25.30 4.51 14.14
N LYS A 274 -24.22 3.72 14.08
CA LYS A 274 -22.87 4.25 13.77
C LYS A 274 -22.78 4.74 12.33
N LEU A 275 -23.42 4.03 11.40
CA LEU A 275 -23.49 4.45 10.00
C LEU A 275 -24.15 5.82 9.86
N GLU A 276 -25.31 6.03 10.48
CA GLU A 276 -26.02 7.32 10.49
C GLU A 276 -25.17 8.42 11.13
N HIS A 277 -24.54 8.15 12.27
CA HIS A 277 -23.65 9.10 12.94
C HIS A 277 -22.50 9.56 12.03
N TYR A 278 -21.74 8.63 11.45
CA TYR A 278 -20.60 8.98 10.60
C TYR A 278 -21.01 9.59 9.26
N SER A 279 -22.16 9.18 8.70
CA SER A 279 -22.71 9.77 7.49
C SER A 279 -23.06 11.24 7.68
N ASN A 280 -23.62 11.61 8.84
CA ASN A 280 -24.01 12.99 9.14
C ASN A 280 -22.80 13.90 9.43
N GLU A 281 -21.66 13.34 9.81
CA GLU A 281 -20.43 14.10 10.05
C GLU A 281 -19.65 14.44 8.77
N ILE A 282 -20.05 13.91 7.61
CA ILE A 282 -19.43 14.19 6.32
C ILE A 282 -20.28 15.25 5.60
N SER A 283 -19.69 16.42 5.35
CA SER A 283 -20.39 17.53 4.71
C SER A 283 -20.55 17.29 3.20
N ALA A 284 -21.67 17.76 2.62
CA ALA A 284 -21.93 17.63 1.19
C ALA A 284 -20.87 18.32 0.31
N SER A 285 -20.19 19.37 0.80
CA SER A 285 -19.18 20.11 0.05
C SER A 285 -17.86 19.36 -0.24
N ASP A 286 -17.69 18.13 0.28
CA ASP A 286 -16.46 17.33 0.15
C ASP A 286 -16.45 16.39 -1.08
N HIS A 287 -17.25 16.70 -2.12
CA HIS A 287 -17.48 15.87 -3.32
C HIS A 287 -16.19 15.49 -4.08
N ASP A 288 -15.59 14.37 -3.68
CA ASP A 288 -14.64 13.57 -4.47
C ASP A 288 -15.37 12.32 -4.98
N ASP A 289 -14.98 11.76 -6.13
CA ASP A 289 -15.63 10.61 -6.77
C ASP A 289 -15.72 9.39 -5.81
N GLN A 290 -14.70 9.26 -4.96
CA GLN A 290 -14.64 8.22 -3.93
C GLN A 290 -15.68 8.42 -2.82
N LEU A 291 -16.01 9.66 -2.48
CA LEU A 291 -17.06 10.00 -1.50
C LEU A 291 -18.44 9.66 -2.06
N CYS A 292 -18.71 10.04 -3.32
CA CYS A 292 -19.97 9.73 -4.00
C CYS A 292 -20.21 8.22 -4.10
N ASN A 293 -19.19 7.42 -4.45
CA ASN A 293 -19.33 5.95 -4.43
C ASN A 293 -19.63 5.40 -3.02
N ASN A 294 -18.94 5.89 -2.00
CA ASN A 294 -19.19 5.44 -0.63
C ASN A 294 -20.59 5.81 -0.12
N MET A 295 -21.06 6.99 -0.48
CA MET A 295 -22.39 7.47 -0.11
C MET A 295 -23.49 6.71 -0.86
N ALA A 296 -23.28 6.37 -2.13
CA ALA A 296 -24.18 5.51 -2.88
C ALA A 296 -24.32 4.12 -2.25
N ILE A 297 -23.22 3.54 -1.75
CA ILE A 297 -23.29 2.30 -0.98
C ILE A 297 -24.09 2.49 0.30
N CYS A 298 -23.94 3.59 1.04
CA CYS A 298 -24.79 3.85 2.20
C CYS A 298 -26.28 3.90 1.86
N LEU A 299 -26.63 4.58 0.75
CA LEU A 299 -28.00 4.64 0.26
C LEU A 299 -28.53 3.26 -0.11
N LEU A 300 -27.70 2.42 -0.75
CA LEU A 300 -28.05 1.02 -1.01
C LEU A 300 -28.36 0.24 0.28
N TYR A 301 -27.49 0.33 1.30
CA TYR A 301 -27.72 -0.34 2.58
C TYR A 301 -28.92 0.20 3.38
N LYS A 302 -29.36 1.42 3.10
CA LYS A 302 -30.61 2.01 3.61
C LYS A 302 -31.85 1.60 2.81
N GLY A 303 -31.69 0.84 1.72
CA GLY A 303 -32.78 0.48 0.80
C GLY A 303 -33.17 1.60 -0.17
N GLN A 304 -32.42 2.71 -0.20
CA GLN A 304 -32.64 3.85 -1.10
C GLN A 304 -31.91 3.63 -2.43
N VAL A 305 -32.36 2.60 -3.17
CA VAL A 305 -31.68 2.12 -4.38
C VAL A 305 -31.68 3.19 -5.50
N SER A 306 -32.78 3.92 -5.68
CA SER A 306 -32.90 4.98 -6.70
C SER A 306 -31.90 6.11 -6.46
N ASP A 307 -31.79 6.58 -5.22
CA ASP A 307 -30.87 7.67 -4.83
C ASP A 307 -29.41 7.23 -4.97
N ALA A 308 -29.10 5.97 -4.62
CA ALA A 308 -27.78 5.38 -4.82
C ALA A 308 -27.40 5.36 -6.31
N MET A 309 -28.36 4.99 -7.16
CA MET A 309 -28.16 4.89 -8.59
C MET A 309 -27.94 6.26 -9.24
N GLU A 310 -28.75 7.26 -8.90
CA GLU A 310 -28.59 8.64 -9.39
C GLU A 310 -27.22 9.21 -9.03
N MET A 311 -26.77 8.96 -7.80
CA MET A 311 -25.45 9.40 -7.33
C MET A 311 -24.31 8.75 -8.12
N LEU A 312 -24.42 7.47 -8.44
CA LEU A 312 -23.40 6.76 -9.20
C LEU A 312 -23.39 7.11 -10.70
N LYS A 313 -24.54 7.46 -11.29
CA LYS A 313 -24.64 7.89 -12.70
C LYS A 313 -23.87 9.18 -12.98
N ASN A 314 -23.77 10.05 -11.97
CA ASN A 314 -23.12 11.35 -12.08
C ASN A 314 -21.58 11.30 -11.88
N LEU A 315 -21.00 10.11 -11.66
CA LEU A 315 -19.55 9.93 -11.53
C LEU A 315 -18.83 9.98 -12.89
N PRO A 316 -17.63 10.60 -12.99
CA PRO A 316 -16.85 10.64 -14.23
C PRO A 316 -16.48 9.25 -14.76
N SER A 317 -16.24 9.15 -16.07
CA SER A 317 -16.01 7.88 -16.79
C SER A 317 -14.79 7.06 -16.31
N SER A 318 -13.85 7.66 -15.58
CA SER A 318 -12.69 6.99 -14.99
C SER A 318 -13.03 6.35 -13.64
N LEU A 319 -13.92 5.36 -13.64
CA LEU A 319 -14.31 4.65 -12.43
C LEU A 319 -13.17 3.73 -11.95
N ASN A 320 -12.90 3.66 -10.64
CA ASN A 320 -12.04 2.61 -10.08
C ASN A 320 -12.83 1.29 -9.92
N GLU A 321 -12.15 0.14 -9.84
CA GLU A 321 -12.79 -1.20 -9.71
C GLU A 321 -13.90 -1.25 -8.64
N PRO A 322 -13.71 -0.70 -7.42
CA PRO A 322 -14.77 -0.67 -6.42
C PRO A 322 -16.03 0.08 -6.87
N VAL A 323 -15.91 1.21 -7.59
CA VAL A 323 -17.07 1.95 -8.09
C VAL A 323 -17.80 1.13 -9.17
N ALA A 324 -17.07 0.48 -10.07
CA ALA A 324 -17.66 -0.33 -11.13
C ALA A 324 -18.43 -1.55 -10.57
N ILE A 325 -17.86 -2.25 -9.58
CA ILE A 325 -18.53 -3.36 -8.90
C ILE A 325 -19.77 -2.87 -8.15
N ASN A 326 -19.63 -1.79 -7.37
CA ASN A 326 -20.74 -1.22 -6.63
C ASN A 326 -21.87 -0.76 -7.55
N PHE A 327 -21.53 -0.15 -8.70
CA PHE A 327 -22.50 0.21 -9.73
C PHE A 327 -23.20 -1.03 -10.29
N SER A 328 -22.47 -2.10 -10.64
CA SER A 328 -23.06 -3.34 -11.13
C SER A 328 -24.01 -3.94 -10.09
N THR A 329 -23.62 -3.98 -8.82
CA THR A 329 -24.48 -4.50 -7.74
C THR A 329 -25.74 -3.64 -7.56
N VAL A 330 -25.61 -2.31 -7.53
CA VAL A 330 -26.77 -1.41 -7.45
C VAL A 330 -27.67 -1.59 -8.67
N ALA A 331 -27.10 -1.67 -9.87
CA ALA A 331 -27.83 -1.85 -11.12
C ALA A 331 -28.56 -3.21 -11.17
N GLU A 332 -27.91 -4.29 -10.75
CA GLU A 332 -28.51 -5.63 -10.64
C GLU A 332 -29.68 -5.65 -9.66
N LEU A 333 -29.54 -4.97 -8.51
CA LEU A 333 -30.62 -4.81 -7.54
C LEU A 333 -31.74 -3.86 -8.04
N SER A 334 -31.48 -3.10 -9.11
CA SER A 334 -32.40 -2.16 -9.75
C SER A 334 -33.00 -2.67 -11.08
N ILE A 335 -32.78 -3.94 -11.46
CA ILE A 335 -33.09 -4.50 -12.80
C ILE A 335 -34.52 -4.22 -13.28
N SER A 336 -35.48 -4.05 -12.39
CA SER A 336 -36.85 -3.70 -12.75
C SER A 336 -37.02 -2.27 -13.33
N ASN A 337 -36.01 -1.39 -13.24
CA ASN A 337 -36.11 0.04 -13.57
C ASN A 337 -34.99 0.59 -14.49
N LEU A 338 -34.16 -0.26 -15.11
CA LEU A 338 -32.99 0.18 -15.87
C LEU A 338 -33.24 0.32 -17.39
N ALA A 339 -32.91 1.48 -17.96
CA ALA A 339 -32.97 1.70 -19.40
C ALA A 339 -31.82 0.95 -20.11
N PRO A 340 -32.07 0.22 -21.22
CA PRO A 340 -31.06 -0.54 -21.96
C PRO A 340 -29.83 0.28 -22.41
N GLN A 341 -29.99 1.59 -22.61
CA GLN A 341 -28.92 2.51 -23.02
C GLN A 341 -27.82 2.66 -21.94
N ASP A 342 -28.18 2.54 -20.66
CA ASP A 342 -27.24 2.66 -19.53
C ASP A 342 -26.29 1.45 -19.45
N LEU A 343 -26.73 0.26 -19.89
CA LEU A 343 -25.92 -0.96 -20.00
C LEU A 343 -24.87 -0.89 -21.12
N VAL A 344 -25.21 -0.26 -22.25
CA VAL A 344 -24.31 -0.14 -23.41
C VAL A 344 -23.18 0.86 -23.15
N ASN A 345 -23.50 2.01 -22.55
CA ASN A 345 -22.50 3.00 -22.12
C ASN A 345 -21.52 2.42 -21.09
N PHE A 346 -21.95 1.40 -20.33
CA PHE A 346 -21.12 0.72 -19.33
C PHE A 346 -20.19 -0.33 -19.95
N ALA A 347 -20.68 -1.16 -20.85
CA ALA A 347 -19.85 -2.16 -21.55
C ALA A 347 -18.65 -1.52 -22.26
N GLN A 348 -18.86 -0.36 -22.89
CA GLN A 348 -17.81 0.43 -23.55
C GLN A 348 -16.77 1.03 -22.59
N LYS A 349 -17.14 1.26 -21.31
CA LYS A 349 -16.21 1.71 -20.27
C LYS A 349 -15.35 0.57 -19.74
N PHE A 350 -15.88 -0.66 -19.72
CA PHE A 350 -15.19 -1.86 -19.24
C PHE A 350 -13.94 -2.21 -20.09
N ASP A 351 -13.98 -1.88 -21.38
CA ASP A 351 -12.89 -2.11 -22.34
C ASP A 351 -11.62 -1.28 -22.08
N GLN A 352 -11.68 -0.27 -21.21
CA GLN A 352 -10.58 0.66 -20.95
C GLN A 352 -9.80 0.38 -19.65
N TYR A 353 -10.15 -0.67 -18.89
CA TYR A 353 -9.54 -0.90 -17.58
C TYR A 353 -8.30 -1.81 -17.61
N PRO A 354 -7.16 -1.34 -17.07
CA PRO A 354 -5.99 -2.17 -16.79
C PRO A 354 -6.12 -2.89 -15.44
N ASP A 355 -5.96 -4.22 -15.45
CA ASP A 355 -5.92 -5.20 -14.35
C ASP A 355 -6.96 -5.11 -13.21
N MET A 356 -7.97 -4.25 -13.35
CA MET A 356 -9.05 -4.03 -12.37
C MET A 356 -8.54 -3.63 -10.97
N PHE A 357 -7.43 -2.90 -10.81
CA PHE A 357 -7.00 -2.41 -9.49
C PHE A 357 -6.89 -0.90 -9.46
N ASP A 358 -7.39 -0.25 -8.39
CA ASP A 358 -7.27 1.19 -8.17
C ASP A 358 -5.82 1.57 -7.79
N PRO A 359 -5.07 2.29 -8.65
CA PRO A 359 -3.71 2.73 -8.33
C PRO A 359 -3.66 3.66 -7.11
N VAL A 360 -4.76 4.33 -6.75
CA VAL A 360 -4.84 5.20 -5.56
C VAL A 360 -4.72 4.40 -4.25
N THR A 361 -4.95 3.08 -4.30
CA THR A 361 -4.69 2.18 -3.16
C THR A 361 -3.20 1.89 -2.96
N LEU A 362 -2.38 2.00 -4.01
CA LEU A 362 -0.94 2.08 -3.91
C LEU A 362 -0.57 3.49 -3.45
N LYS A 363 -0.59 3.72 -2.14
CA LYS A 363 0.21 4.82 -1.59
C LYS A 363 1.67 4.45 -1.75
N LEU A 364 2.23 4.70 -2.94
CA LEU A 364 3.66 4.92 -3.07
C LEU A 364 3.95 6.12 -2.18
N MET A 365 4.28 5.87 -0.91
CA MET A 365 4.72 6.94 -0.03
C MET A 365 5.98 7.50 -0.69
N PRO A 366 6.04 8.81 -0.96
CA PRO A 366 7.26 9.42 -1.44
C PRO A 366 8.37 9.04 -0.44
N SER A 367 9.48 8.57 -0.99
CA SER A 367 10.70 8.23 -0.24
C SER A 367 11.07 9.35 0.70
#